data_AF-A0A817XN73-F1
#
_entry.id   AF-A0A817XN73-F1
#
_cell.length_a   1.000
_cell.length_b   1.000
_cell.length_c   1.000
_cell.angle_alpha   90.00
_cell.angle_beta   90.00
_cell.angle_gamma   90.00
#
_symmetry.space_group_name_H-M   'P 1'
#
loop_
_entity.id
_entity.type
_entity.pdbx_description
1 polymer ?
#
loop_
_entity_poly.entity_id
_entity_poly.type
_entity_poly.pdbx_seq_one_letter_code
_entity_poly.pdbx_strand_id
1 'polypeptide(L)'
;MKVVSGSLDVLETVGKKTFDVINEADPDLKGTRRLLSNQNRPTLSEIIREAQHEKEMKSTSEKNEPVSFFHLFEKHQGLAHFEALELLSNQSATMIQSMSYGNEKLFDEISTYFQINDDDELTLNSLKINDNNEDDIPTLDILSQKFTAYQTQLRSTVSVDKLLEVYESANQFIKEWEWMDTEIDQKTLFDEAINSSAILCAAIIEYYHKTAQLFLMGCKSLTSFSIDIELLAIYQKQQQDFSSMLAGVTNLFAKHMKQISNLPITSNNHNDGNERCDIKLKQKLLNQMFIQSSSSQTYASDAYVLLKPIVSQSILYHTSTTR
;
A
#
# COMPACT_ATOMS: atom_id res chain seq x y z
N MET A 1 31.17 30.45 64.94
CA MET A 1 30.61 29.46 64.02
C MET A 1 29.87 30.22 62.90
N LYS A 2 30.54 30.51 61.79
CA LYS A 2 30.00 31.22 60.61
C LYS A 2 30.62 30.57 59.36
N VAL A 3 30.04 29.45 58.93
CA VAL A 3 30.49 28.74 57.71
C VAL A 3 29.31 28.35 56.80
N VAL A 4 28.06 28.58 57.24
CA VAL A 4 26.86 28.07 56.53
C VAL A 4 26.36 29.04 55.45
N SER A 5 26.72 30.34 55.47
CA SER A 5 26.23 31.31 54.48
C SER A 5 27.00 31.31 53.15
N GLY A 6 28.25 30.85 53.13
CA GLY A 6 29.06 30.84 51.89
C GLY A 6 28.73 29.67 50.96
N SER A 7 28.34 28.51 51.50
CA SER A 7 28.04 27.31 50.70
C SER A 7 26.69 27.38 49.99
N LEU A 8 25.70 28.10 50.56
CA LEU A 8 24.40 28.30 49.93
C LEU A 8 24.48 29.24 48.72
N ASP A 9 25.27 30.31 48.84
CA ASP A 9 25.45 31.33 47.81
C ASP A 9 26.18 30.76 46.58
N VAL A 10 27.13 29.84 46.82
CA VAL A 10 27.80 29.08 45.75
C VAL A 10 26.84 28.11 45.07
N LEU A 11 25.95 27.43 45.82
CA LEU A 11 24.97 26.52 45.24
C LEU A 11 23.89 27.27 44.43
N GLU A 12 23.48 28.45 44.89
CA GLU A 12 22.57 29.33 44.15
C GLU A 12 23.22 29.83 42.86
N THR A 13 24.49 30.25 42.93
CA THR A 13 25.24 30.71 41.76
C THR A 13 25.46 29.60 40.73
N VAL A 14 25.75 28.38 41.18
CA VAL A 14 25.88 27.20 40.31
C VAL A 14 24.53 26.81 39.73
N GLY A 15 23.47 26.75 40.54
CA GLY A 15 22.11 26.44 40.08
C GLY A 15 21.59 27.45 39.05
N LYS A 16 21.89 28.74 39.24
CA LYS A 16 21.52 29.80 38.30
C LYS A 16 22.28 29.71 36.99
N LYS A 17 23.59 29.47 37.03
CA LYS A 17 24.39 29.23 35.81
C LYS A 17 23.94 27.98 35.05
N THR A 18 23.61 26.89 35.74
CA THR A 18 23.10 25.68 35.09
C THR A 18 21.72 25.92 34.48
N PHE A 19 20.85 26.66 35.16
CA PHE A 19 19.54 27.05 34.62
C PHE A 19 19.67 27.93 33.37
N ASP A 20 20.59 28.89 33.38
CA ASP A 20 20.81 29.80 32.25
C ASP A 20 21.41 29.05 31.04
N VAL A 21 22.37 28.14 31.26
CA VAL A 21 22.98 27.31 30.20
C VAL A 21 21.97 26.32 29.59
N ILE A 22 21.05 25.75 30.38
CA ILE A 22 19.95 24.90 29.86
C ILE A 22 19.00 25.72 28.98
N ASN A 23 18.75 26.98 29.31
CA ASN A 23 17.88 27.86 28.53
C ASN A 23 18.53 28.41 27.25
N GLU A 24 19.86 28.36 27.16
CA GLU A 24 20.63 28.86 26.02
C GLU A 24 20.97 27.73 25.02
N ALA A 25 21.04 26.49 25.48
CA ALA A 25 21.33 25.31 24.65
C ALA A 25 20.16 24.85 23.77
N ASP A 26 18.90 25.20 24.10
CA ASP A 26 17.74 24.76 23.32
C ASP A 26 16.61 25.82 23.28
N PRO A 27 16.65 26.76 22.32
CA PRO A 27 15.65 27.83 22.21
C PRO A 27 14.23 27.31 21.90
N ASP A 28 14.08 26.09 21.38
CA ASP A 28 12.80 25.45 21.06
C ASP A 28 12.02 24.99 22.31
N LEU A 29 12.70 24.78 23.44
CA LEU A 29 12.05 24.36 24.69
C LEU A 29 11.22 25.49 25.36
N LYS A 30 11.46 26.75 25.00
CA LYS A 30 10.71 27.91 25.51
C LYS A 30 9.27 27.94 24.98
N GLY A 31 9.05 27.47 23.76
CA GLY A 31 7.70 27.31 23.17
C GLY A 31 6.88 26.27 23.93
N THR A 32 7.50 25.12 24.20
CA THR A 32 6.89 24.00 24.94
C THR A 32 6.54 24.38 26.38
N ARG A 33 7.33 25.23 27.05
CA ARG A 33 7.03 25.67 28.43
C ARG A 33 5.91 26.71 28.51
N ARG A 34 5.81 27.64 27.55
CA ARG A 34 4.72 28.62 27.49
C ARG A 34 3.35 27.97 27.27
N LEU A 35 3.29 26.89 26.49
CA LEU A 35 2.08 26.07 26.29
C LEU A 35 1.66 25.30 27.55
N LEU A 36 2.62 24.94 28.42
CA LEU A 36 2.36 24.17 29.63
C LEU A 36 1.94 25.02 30.85
N SER A 37 2.24 26.32 30.84
CA SER A 37 2.03 27.24 31.98
C SER A 37 0.73 28.05 31.97
N ASN A 38 -0.06 28.02 30.90
CA ASN A 38 -1.34 28.74 30.82
C ASN A 38 -2.53 27.83 31.14
N GLN A 39 -3.49 28.34 31.92
CA GLN A 39 -4.69 27.62 32.38
C GLN A 39 -5.72 27.32 31.27
N ASN A 40 -5.45 27.71 30.02
CA ASN A 40 -6.24 27.32 28.86
C ASN A 40 -5.39 26.43 27.95
N ARG A 41 -5.21 25.17 28.33
CA ARG A 41 -4.55 24.18 27.48
C ARG A 41 -5.50 23.77 26.34
N PRO A 42 -5.12 23.91 25.07
CA PRO A 42 -5.81 23.19 24.02
C PRO A 42 -5.69 21.69 24.31
N THR A 43 -6.78 20.96 24.12
CA THR A 43 -6.78 19.50 24.25
C THR A 43 -5.78 18.89 23.27
N LEU A 44 -5.23 17.72 23.59
CA LEU A 44 -4.33 17.01 22.68
C LEU A 44 -4.97 16.86 21.28
N SER A 45 -6.29 16.70 21.21
CA SER A 45 -7.06 16.70 19.97
C SER A 45 -7.04 18.03 19.22
N GLU A 46 -7.06 19.18 19.91
CA GLU A 46 -6.91 20.50 19.27
C GLU A 46 -5.49 20.74 18.77
N ILE A 47 -4.47 20.31 19.54
CA ILE A 47 -3.07 20.39 19.11
C ILE A 47 -2.82 19.47 17.91
N ILE A 48 -3.39 18.25 17.90
CA ILE A 48 -3.31 17.33 16.76
C ILE A 48 -4.05 17.91 15.56
N ARG A 49 -5.25 18.48 15.75
CA ARG A 49 -6.02 19.09 14.66
C ARG A 49 -5.31 20.32 14.09
N GLU A 50 -4.66 21.12 14.93
CA GLU A 50 -3.90 22.29 14.49
C GLU A 50 -2.58 21.87 13.82
N ALA A 51 -1.91 20.82 14.29
CA ALA A 51 -0.74 20.24 13.61
C ALA A 51 -1.11 19.55 12.29
N GLN A 52 -2.29 18.92 12.19
CA GLN A 52 -2.85 18.38 10.95
C GLN A 52 -3.20 19.52 9.99
N HIS A 53 -3.86 20.57 10.48
CA HIS A 53 -4.21 21.74 9.67
C HIS A 53 -2.96 22.55 9.25
N GLU A 54 -1.91 22.62 10.06
CA GLU A 54 -0.62 23.22 9.66
C GLU A 54 0.13 22.36 8.64
N LYS A 55 0.04 21.01 8.72
CA LYS A 55 0.54 20.12 7.65
C LYS A 55 -0.25 20.32 6.36
N GLU A 56 -1.58 20.40 6.44
CA GLU A 56 -2.45 20.67 5.29
C GLU A 56 -2.19 22.07 4.72
N MET A 57 -2.04 23.11 5.54
CA MET A 57 -1.72 24.47 5.09
C MET A 57 -0.29 24.57 4.52
N LYS A 58 0.72 23.91 5.10
CA LYS A 58 2.07 23.83 4.51
C LYS A 58 2.09 23.04 3.20
N SER A 59 1.21 22.04 3.05
CA SER A 59 1.03 21.34 1.77
C SER A 59 0.38 22.21 0.68
N THR A 60 -0.32 23.30 1.04
CA THR A 60 -0.83 24.27 0.04
C THR A 60 0.26 25.18 -0.56
N SER A 61 1.43 25.27 0.07
CA SER A 61 2.61 25.99 -0.44
C SER A 61 3.59 25.12 -1.25
N GLU A 62 3.38 23.81 -1.31
CA GLU A 62 4.18 22.85 -2.09
C GLU A 62 3.34 22.26 -3.24
N LYS A 63 2.89 23.11 -4.18
CA LYS A 63 2.16 22.65 -5.38
C LYS A 63 2.99 21.78 -6.35
N ASN A 64 4.21 21.40 -5.98
CA ASN A 64 5.16 20.73 -6.86
C ASN A 64 5.58 19.32 -6.41
N GLU A 65 5.20 18.84 -5.23
CA GLU A 65 5.50 17.44 -4.88
C GLU A 65 4.57 16.48 -5.64
N PRO A 66 5.11 15.40 -6.24
CA PRO A 66 4.32 14.38 -6.92
C PRO A 66 3.43 13.66 -5.91
N VAL A 67 2.22 13.27 -6.33
CA VAL A 67 1.29 12.61 -5.42
C VAL A 67 1.89 11.27 -4.99
N SER A 68 1.92 11.02 -3.68
CA SER A 68 2.45 9.77 -3.12
C SER A 68 1.38 8.68 -3.13
N PHE A 69 1.78 7.47 -3.53
CA PHE A 69 0.97 6.25 -3.47
C PHE A 69 0.28 6.10 -2.11
N PHE A 70 1.00 6.31 -1.00
CA PHE A 70 0.45 6.13 0.34
C PHE A 70 -0.74 7.07 0.61
N HIS A 71 -0.64 8.33 0.16
CA HIS A 71 -1.72 9.31 0.32
C HIS A 71 -2.98 8.91 -0.47
N LEU A 72 -2.82 8.48 -1.72
CA LEU A 72 -3.95 8.03 -2.54
C LEU A 72 -4.52 6.70 -2.02
N PHE A 73 -3.66 5.80 -1.57
CA PHE A 73 -4.04 4.54 -0.97
C PHE A 73 -4.90 4.73 0.28
N GLU A 74 -4.51 5.64 1.17
CA GLU A 74 -5.31 6.04 2.34
C GLU A 74 -6.65 6.68 1.93
N LYS A 75 -6.63 7.59 0.94
CA LYS A 75 -7.83 8.22 0.39
C LYS A 75 -8.84 7.20 -0.15
N HIS A 76 -8.38 6.10 -0.71
CA HIS A 76 -9.21 5.00 -1.21
C HIS A 76 -9.53 3.93 -0.17
N GLN A 77 -9.32 4.23 1.13
CA GLN A 77 -9.59 3.33 2.27
C GLN A 77 -8.76 2.04 2.24
N GLY A 78 -7.69 1.98 1.46
CA GLY A 78 -6.84 0.80 1.35
C GLY A 78 -6.22 0.42 2.70
N LEU A 79 -5.73 1.41 3.45
CA LEU A 79 -5.14 1.20 4.78
C LEU A 79 -6.18 0.68 5.79
N ALA A 80 -7.39 1.25 5.80
CA ALA A 80 -8.45 0.81 6.70
C ALA A 80 -8.88 -0.65 6.45
N HIS A 81 -8.95 -1.07 5.17
CA HIS A 81 -9.21 -2.46 4.83
C HIS A 81 -8.05 -3.38 5.19
N PHE A 82 -6.81 -2.91 5.01
CA PHE A 82 -5.62 -3.67 5.37
C PHE A 82 -5.54 -3.92 6.89
N GLU A 83 -5.71 -2.88 7.70
CA GLU A 83 -5.73 -3.00 9.17
C GLU A 83 -6.87 -3.89 9.66
N ALA A 84 -8.07 -3.77 9.07
CA ALA A 84 -9.18 -4.65 9.40
C ALA A 84 -8.86 -6.11 9.07
N LEU A 85 -8.24 -6.37 7.92
CA LEU A 85 -7.80 -7.70 7.53
C LEU A 85 -6.71 -8.26 8.46
N GLU A 86 -5.77 -7.42 8.90
CA GLU A 86 -4.73 -7.80 9.88
C GLU A 86 -5.35 -8.20 11.23
N LEU A 87 -6.33 -7.45 11.73
CA LEU A 87 -7.04 -7.79 12.96
C LEU A 87 -7.76 -9.14 12.84
N LEU A 88 -8.46 -9.38 11.73
CA LEU A 88 -9.12 -10.66 11.48
C LEU A 88 -8.11 -11.80 11.38
N SER A 89 -6.99 -11.57 10.69
CA SER A 89 -5.92 -12.57 10.53
C SER A 89 -5.31 -12.97 11.86
N ASN A 90 -4.98 -11.99 12.72
CA ASN A 90 -4.42 -12.23 14.04
C ASN A 90 -5.39 -12.99 14.96
N GLN A 91 -6.69 -12.64 14.89
CA GLN A 91 -7.74 -13.38 15.59
C GLN A 91 -7.80 -14.83 15.10
N SER A 92 -7.76 -15.05 13.78
CA SER A 92 -7.79 -16.38 13.18
C SER A 92 -6.58 -17.23 13.52
N ALA A 93 -5.37 -16.66 13.47
CA ALA A 93 -4.15 -17.35 13.85
C ALA A 93 -4.19 -17.85 15.30
N THR A 94 -4.71 -17.02 16.22
CA THR A 94 -4.90 -17.40 17.63
C THR A 94 -5.91 -18.53 17.78
N MET A 95 -7.02 -18.48 17.01
CA MET A 95 -8.04 -19.53 17.04
C MET A 95 -7.49 -20.86 16.49
N ILE A 96 -6.71 -20.82 15.41
CA ILE A 96 -6.09 -22.02 14.82
C ILE A 96 -5.17 -22.70 15.82
N GLN A 97 -4.36 -21.95 16.58
CA GLN A 97 -3.50 -22.54 17.61
C GLN A 97 -4.31 -23.35 18.64
N SER A 98 -5.52 -22.88 18.98
CA SER A 98 -6.42 -23.62 19.88
C SER A 98 -7.09 -24.83 19.22
N MET A 99 -7.38 -24.76 17.90
CA MET A 99 -8.03 -25.83 17.13
C MET A 99 -7.07 -26.90 16.60
N SER A 100 -5.77 -26.59 16.55
CA SER A 100 -4.73 -27.50 16.05
C SER A 100 -4.59 -28.74 16.94
N TYR A 101 -4.89 -28.63 18.23
CA TYR A 101 -4.96 -29.75 19.16
C TYR A 101 -6.00 -30.79 18.71
N GLY A 102 -5.55 -31.85 18.03
CA GLY A 102 -6.39 -32.92 17.47
C GLY A 102 -6.58 -32.90 15.95
N ASN A 103 -6.11 -31.86 15.25
CA ASN A 103 -6.15 -31.74 13.78
C ASN A 103 -4.78 -31.50 13.14
N GLU A 104 -3.68 -31.83 13.84
CA GLU A 104 -2.28 -31.57 13.43
C GLU A 104 -1.99 -31.94 11.97
N LYS A 105 -2.42 -33.13 11.51
CA LYS A 105 -2.21 -33.57 10.12
C LYS A 105 -2.83 -32.66 9.06
N LEU A 106 -4.03 -32.14 9.33
CA LEU A 106 -4.74 -31.25 8.40
C LEU A 106 -4.09 -29.87 8.40
N PHE A 107 -3.66 -29.40 9.58
CA PHE A 107 -2.93 -28.15 9.69
C PHE A 107 -1.57 -28.20 8.98
N ASP A 108 -0.85 -29.32 9.09
CA ASP A 108 0.41 -29.55 8.37
C ASP A 108 0.20 -29.60 6.85
N GLU A 109 -0.88 -30.22 6.38
CA GLU A 109 -1.24 -30.26 4.95
C GLU A 109 -1.54 -28.86 4.39
N ILE A 110 -2.35 -28.07 5.11
CA ILE A 110 -2.66 -26.68 4.76
C ILE A 110 -1.39 -25.81 4.76
N SER A 111 -0.52 -25.98 5.76
CA SER A 111 0.74 -25.23 5.87
C SER A 111 1.71 -25.58 4.76
N THR A 112 1.83 -26.88 4.44
CA THR A 112 2.66 -27.37 3.33
C THR A 112 2.17 -26.83 2.00
N TYR A 113 0.84 -26.75 1.81
CA TYR A 113 0.26 -26.16 0.60
C TYR A 113 0.69 -24.70 0.42
N PHE A 114 0.62 -23.88 1.47
CA PHE A 114 1.08 -22.49 1.37
C PHE A 114 2.59 -22.40 1.10
N GLN A 115 3.42 -23.25 1.73
CA GLN A 115 4.87 -23.23 1.56
C GLN A 115 5.33 -23.62 0.14
N ILE A 116 4.79 -24.72 -0.42
CA ILE A 116 5.13 -25.18 -1.78
C ILE A 116 4.85 -24.08 -2.81
N ASN A 117 3.79 -23.33 -2.57
CA ASN A 117 3.29 -22.32 -3.48
C ASN A 117 3.97 -20.96 -3.33
N ASP A 118 4.44 -20.62 -2.12
CA ASP A 118 5.28 -19.44 -1.86
C ASP A 118 6.69 -19.62 -2.49
N ASP A 119 7.20 -20.86 -2.60
CA ASP A 119 8.49 -21.17 -3.24
C ASP A 119 8.45 -21.02 -4.77
N ASP A 120 7.32 -21.34 -5.41
CA ASP A 120 7.09 -21.03 -6.84
C ASP A 120 6.95 -19.50 -7.06
N GLU A 121 6.51 -18.76 -6.03
CA GLU A 121 6.29 -17.29 -6.02
C GLU A 121 7.59 -16.48 -5.90
N LEU A 122 8.71 -17.06 -5.45
CA LEU A 122 10.04 -16.41 -5.47
C LEU A 122 10.56 -16.17 -6.90
N THR A 123 9.88 -16.65 -7.94
CA THR A 123 10.03 -16.10 -9.30
C THR A 123 9.31 -14.76 -9.45
N LEU A 124 9.79 -13.79 -8.66
CA LEU A 124 9.76 -12.35 -8.87
C LEU A 124 10.37 -11.99 -10.24
N ASN A 125 9.75 -12.45 -11.32
CA ASN A 125 10.16 -12.24 -12.71
C ASN A 125 9.15 -11.35 -13.47
N SER A 126 8.11 -10.83 -12.80
CA SER A 126 7.15 -9.91 -13.42
C SER A 126 7.67 -8.47 -13.60
N LEU A 127 8.89 -8.17 -13.14
CA LEU A 127 9.64 -6.97 -13.52
C LEU A 127 10.81 -7.30 -14.47
N LYS A 128 10.73 -8.40 -15.24
CA LYS A 128 11.63 -8.56 -16.39
C LYS A 128 11.25 -7.54 -17.45
N ILE A 129 11.95 -6.41 -17.43
CA ILE A 129 12.05 -5.49 -18.56
C ILE A 129 12.75 -6.24 -19.68
N ASN A 130 11.99 -7.00 -20.47
CA ASN A 130 12.42 -7.41 -21.79
C ASN A 130 11.76 -6.44 -22.75
N ASP A 131 12.55 -5.53 -23.34
CA ASP A 131 12.09 -4.51 -24.31
C ASP A 131 11.49 -5.13 -25.61
N ASN A 132 11.26 -6.45 -25.66
CA ASN A 132 10.85 -7.19 -26.85
C ASN A 132 9.53 -7.98 -26.73
N ASN A 133 8.83 -7.95 -25.59
CA ASN A 133 7.56 -8.66 -25.44
C ASN A 133 6.40 -7.65 -25.29
N GLU A 134 5.76 -7.29 -26.40
CA GLU A 134 4.48 -6.56 -26.37
C GLU A 134 3.33 -7.39 -25.78
N ASP A 135 3.56 -8.68 -25.49
CA ASP A 135 2.57 -9.70 -25.13
C ASP A 135 2.34 -9.90 -23.62
N ASP A 136 3.06 -9.20 -22.74
CA ASP A 136 3.02 -9.45 -21.28
C ASP A 136 2.01 -8.56 -20.50
N ILE A 137 1.30 -7.64 -21.16
CA ILE A 137 0.23 -6.84 -20.52
C ILE A 137 -1.09 -7.63 -20.59
N PRO A 138 -1.72 -7.99 -19.45
CA PRO A 138 -2.97 -8.74 -19.48
C PRO A 138 -4.10 -7.98 -20.19
N THR A 139 -4.71 -8.58 -21.21
CA THR A 139 -5.89 -8.01 -21.86
C THR A 139 -7.10 -8.06 -20.92
N LEU A 140 -7.90 -6.99 -20.89
CA LEU A 140 -9.12 -6.90 -20.08
C LEU A 140 -10.08 -8.09 -20.28
N ASP A 141 -10.23 -8.57 -21.51
CA ASP A 141 -11.08 -9.73 -21.85
C ASP A 141 -10.62 -11.02 -21.15
N ILE A 142 -9.31 -11.29 -21.15
CA ILE A 142 -8.71 -12.45 -20.48
C ILE A 142 -8.91 -12.34 -18.97
N LEU A 143 -8.67 -11.16 -18.39
CA LEU A 143 -8.87 -10.93 -16.96
C LEU A 143 -10.33 -11.12 -16.56
N SER A 144 -11.26 -10.52 -17.31
CA SER A 144 -12.71 -10.65 -17.08
C SER A 144 -13.17 -12.11 -17.13
N GLN A 145 -12.71 -12.87 -18.13
CA GLN A 145 -13.00 -14.30 -18.25
C GLN A 145 -12.47 -15.09 -17.04
N LYS A 146 -11.23 -14.83 -16.62
CA LYS A 146 -10.61 -15.49 -15.46
C LYS A 146 -11.36 -15.18 -14.16
N PHE A 147 -11.66 -13.91 -13.88
CA PHE A 147 -12.40 -13.55 -12.66
C PHE A 147 -13.83 -14.08 -12.66
N THR A 148 -14.51 -14.11 -13.81
CA THR A 148 -15.82 -14.78 -13.95
C THR A 148 -15.71 -16.27 -13.63
N ALA A 149 -14.65 -16.93 -14.11
CA ALA A 149 -14.40 -18.33 -13.80
C ALA A 149 -14.11 -18.55 -12.31
N TYR A 150 -13.35 -17.65 -11.66
CA TYR A 150 -13.10 -17.70 -10.21
C TYR A 150 -14.38 -17.48 -9.40
N GLN A 151 -15.19 -16.49 -9.74
CA GLN A 151 -16.47 -16.24 -9.08
C GLN A 151 -17.41 -17.45 -9.19
N THR A 152 -17.42 -18.11 -10.36
CA THR A 152 -18.21 -19.33 -10.58
C THR A 152 -17.70 -20.51 -9.74
N GLN A 153 -16.38 -20.74 -9.73
CA GLN A 153 -15.76 -21.84 -8.98
C GLN A 153 -15.86 -21.65 -7.47
N LEU A 154 -15.63 -20.42 -6.99
CA LEU A 154 -15.77 -20.05 -5.58
C LEU A 154 -17.23 -19.90 -5.15
N ARG A 155 -18.17 -19.75 -6.10
CA ARG A 155 -19.55 -19.28 -5.83
C ARG A 155 -19.53 -18.02 -4.94
N SER A 156 -18.55 -17.15 -5.18
CA SER A 156 -18.33 -15.95 -4.37
C SER A 156 -19.37 -14.88 -4.73
N THR A 157 -19.85 -14.17 -3.71
CA THR A 157 -20.70 -12.98 -3.89
C THR A 157 -19.89 -11.69 -3.94
N VAL A 158 -18.56 -11.77 -3.84
CA VAL A 158 -17.69 -10.60 -3.89
C VAL A 158 -17.48 -10.20 -5.35
N SER A 159 -17.96 -9.01 -5.70
CA SER A 159 -17.78 -8.41 -7.02
C SER A 159 -16.32 -8.03 -7.25
N VAL A 160 -15.83 -8.25 -8.47
CA VAL A 160 -14.53 -7.77 -8.99
C VAL A 160 -14.70 -6.58 -9.94
N ASP A 161 -15.92 -6.06 -10.10
CA ASP A 161 -16.25 -5.08 -11.15
C ASP A 161 -15.40 -3.81 -10.99
N LYS A 162 -15.26 -3.32 -9.75
CA LYS A 162 -14.40 -2.18 -9.42
C LYS A 162 -12.94 -2.37 -9.86
N LEU A 163 -12.42 -3.61 -9.83
CA LEU A 163 -11.05 -3.90 -10.26
C LEU A 163 -10.92 -3.79 -11.79
N LEU A 164 -11.89 -4.37 -12.50
CA LEU A 164 -11.94 -4.36 -13.96
C LEU A 164 -12.18 -2.94 -14.50
N GLU A 165 -13.08 -2.18 -13.88
CA GLU A 165 -13.36 -0.77 -14.22
C GLU A 165 -12.11 0.10 -14.08
N VAL A 166 -11.34 -0.06 -13.00
CA VAL A 166 -10.13 0.72 -12.77
C VAL A 166 -9.05 0.35 -13.80
N TYR A 167 -8.89 -0.94 -14.08
CA TYR A 167 -7.96 -1.40 -15.10
C TYR A 167 -8.35 -0.90 -16.51
N GLU A 168 -9.64 -0.94 -16.84
CA GLU A 168 -10.17 -0.41 -18.09
C GLU A 168 -9.97 1.11 -18.19
N SER A 169 -10.27 1.85 -17.13
CA SER A 169 -10.07 3.30 -17.05
C SER A 169 -8.61 3.68 -17.29
N ALA A 170 -7.65 2.96 -16.70
CA ALA A 170 -6.23 3.19 -16.94
C ALA A 170 -5.84 2.96 -18.41
N ASN A 171 -6.37 1.91 -19.04
CA ASN A 171 -6.16 1.63 -20.46
C ASN A 171 -6.82 2.70 -21.36
N GLN A 172 -8.02 3.17 -21.00
CA GLN A 172 -8.74 4.19 -21.76
C GLN A 172 -8.02 5.54 -21.68
N PHE A 173 -7.56 5.93 -20.48
CA PHE A 173 -6.77 7.15 -20.29
C PHE A 173 -5.60 7.21 -21.26
N ILE A 174 -4.81 6.12 -21.35
CA ILE A 174 -3.66 6.04 -22.25
C ILE A 174 -4.06 6.08 -23.73
N LYS A 175 -5.19 5.46 -24.12
CA LYS A 175 -5.67 5.46 -25.51
C LYS A 175 -6.15 6.83 -25.97
N GLU A 176 -6.79 7.58 -25.08
CA GLU A 176 -7.37 8.90 -25.37
C GLU A 176 -6.38 10.05 -25.17
N TRP A 177 -5.22 9.78 -24.54
CA TRP A 177 -4.24 10.81 -24.24
C TRP A 177 -3.56 11.37 -25.50
N GLU A 178 -3.86 12.63 -25.81
CA GLU A 178 -3.19 13.39 -26.87
C GLU A 178 -1.96 14.13 -26.34
N TRP A 179 -0.80 13.87 -26.94
CA TRP A 179 0.49 14.29 -26.43
C TRP A 179 0.86 15.73 -26.83
N MET A 180 1.34 16.54 -25.87
CA MET A 180 1.95 17.85 -26.14
C MET A 180 3.46 17.95 -25.78
N ASP A 181 4.07 16.86 -25.29
CA ASP A 181 5.48 16.75 -24.85
C ASP A 181 5.91 17.85 -23.87
N THR A 182 5.06 18.14 -22.89
CA THR A 182 5.35 19.12 -21.83
C THR A 182 5.76 18.45 -20.52
N GLU A 183 6.48 19.18 -19.64
CA GLU A 183 6.75 18.76 -18.26
C GLU A 183 5.44 18.46 -17.49
N ILE A 184 4.38 19.19 -17.84
CA ILE A 184 3.03 19.02 -17.29
C ILE A 184 2.48 17.64 -17.67
N ASP A 185 2.62 17.22 -18.93
CA ASP A 185 2.13 15.91 -19.40
C ASP A 185 2.81 14.74 -18.68
N GLN A 186 4.10 14.84 -18.39
CA GLN A 186 4.84 13.79 -17.67
C GLN A 186 4.42 13.68 -16.22
N LYS A 187 4.17 14.81 -15.56
CA LYS A 187 3.66 14.82 -14.19
C LYS A 187 2.23 14.28 -14.15
N THR A 188 1.38 14.66 -15.11
CA THR A 188 0.01 14.12 -15.19
C THR A 188 -0.02 12.62 -15.45
N LEU A 189 0.85 12.12 -16.34
CA LEU A 189 0.98 10.69 -16.58
C LEU A 189 1.48 9.94 -15.34
N PHE A 190 2.42 10.52 -14.60
CA PHE A 190 2.89 9.99 -13.33
C PHE A 190 1.76 9.94 -12.30
N ASP A 191 1.08 11.06 -12.08
CA ASP A 191 0.02 11.16 -11.08
C ASP A 191 -1.12 10.18 -11.40
N GLU A 192 -1.49 10.01 -12.68
CA GLU A 192 -2.49 9.03 -13.10
C GLU A 192 -2.03 7.58 -12.92
N ALA A 193 -0.76 7.28 -13.20
CA ALA A 193 -0.19 5.96 -12.98
C ALA A 193 -0.24 5.57 -11.49
N ILE A 194 0.16 6.48 -10.60
CA ILE A 194 0.13 6.25 -9.15
C ILE A 194 -1.32 6.13 -8.67
N ASN A 195 -2.22 6.98 -9.17
CA ASN A 195 -3.63 6.94 -8.83
C ASN A 195 -4.29 5.62 -9.23
N SER A 196 -4.10 5.18 -10.47
CA SER A 196 -4.58 3.90 -10.96
C SER A 196 -4.07 2.72 -10.11
N SER A 197 -2.76 2.69 -9.79
CA SER A 197 -2.16 1.67 -8.93
C SER A 197 -2.70 1.70 -7.49
N ALA A 198 -2.91 2.89 -6.92
CA ALA A 198 -3.44 3.05 -5.57
C ALA A 198 -4.90 2.60 -5.46
N ILE A 199 -5.76 2.99 -6.40
CA ILE A 199 -7.16 2.55 -6.44
C ILE A 199 -7.23 1.03 -6.63
N LEU A 200 -6.43 0.50 -7.56
CA LEU A 200 -6.41 -0.93 -7.84
C LEU A 200 -5.95 -1.73 -6.62
N CYS A 201 -4.86 -1.32 -5.98
CA CYS A 201 -4.36 -1.94 -4.74
C CYS A 201 -5.42 -1.90 -3.62
N ALA A 202 -6.04 -0.74 -3.39
CA ALA A 202 -7.10 -0.60 -2.39
C ALA A 202 -8.31 -1.51 -2.67
N ALA A 203 -8.71 -1.64 -3.94
CA ALA A 203 -9.79 -2.53 -4.35
C ALA A 203 -9.44 -4.02 -4.20
N ILE A 204 -8.17 -4.41 -4.42
CA ILE A 204 -7.70 -5.79 -4.17
C ILE A 204 -7.79 -6.12 -2.67
N ILE A 205 -7.34 -5.21 -1.82
CA ILE A 205 -7.37 -5.39 -0.37
C ILE A 205 -8.81 -5.38 0.15
N GLU A 206 -9.67 -4.51 -0.39
CA GLU A 206 -11.12 -4.52 -0.12
C GLU A 206 -11.74 -5.87 -0.49
N TYR A 207 -11.38 -6.44 -1.64
CA TYR A 207 -11.82 -7.77 -2.05
C TYR A 207 -11.41 -8.85 -1.05
N TYR A 208 -10.15 -8.84 -0.60
CA TYR A 208 -9.68 -9.80 0.41
C TYR A 208 -10.34 -9.61 1.76
N HIS A 209 -10.54 -8.37 2.19
CA HIS A 209 -11.25 -8.08 3.42
C HIS A 209 -12.71 -8.55 3.39
N LYS A 210 -13.45 -8.30 2.31
CA LYS A 210 -14.83 -8.82 2.15
C LYS A 210 -14.85 -10.35 2.10
N THR A 211 -13.89 -10.93 1.40
CA THR A 211 -13.72 -12.39 1.33
C THR A 211 -13.48 -12.99 2.73
N ALA A 212 -12.59 -12.39 3.52
CA ALA A 212 -12.31 -12.80 4.88
C ALA A 212 -13.55 -12.77 5.78
N GLN A 213 -14.36 -11.70 5.68
CA GLN A 213 -15.62 -11.61 6.42
C GLN A 213 -16.58 -12.75 6.05
N LEU A 214 -16.71 -13.09 4.77
CA LEU A 214 -17.58 -14.18 4.31
C LEU A 214 -17.15 -15.55 4.87
N PHE A 215 -15.83 -15.81 4.93
CA PHE A 215 -15.31 -17.02 5.57
C PHE A 215 -15.67 -17.09 7.05
N LEU A 216 -15.44 -16.01 7.79
CA LEU A 216 -15.73 -15.97 9.22
C LEU A 216 -17.23 -16.04 9.55
N MET A 217 -18.08 -15.51 8.68
CA MET A 217 -19.54 -15.57 8.83
C MET A 217 -20.12 -16.96 8.53
N GLY A 218 -19.32 -17.90 8.01
CA GLY A 218 -19.79 -19.25 7.68
C GLY A 218 -20.82 -19.26 6.55
N CYS A 219 -20.78 -18.27 5.65
CA CYS A 219 -21.70 -18.18 4.52
C CYS A 219 -21.53 -19.42 3.62
N LYS A 220 -22.58 -20.28 3.59
CA LYS A 220 -22.66 -21.57 2.85
C LYS A 220 -22.29 -21.50 1.36
N SER A 221 -22.21 -20.31 0.78
CA SER A 221 -21.89 -20.10 -0.63
C SER A 221 -20.54 -20.74 -1.01
N LEU A 222 -19.54 -20.69 -0.09
CA LEU A 222 -18.18 -21.17 -0.33
C LEU A 222 -17.93 -22.64 0.10
N THR A 223 -18.93 -23.33 0.68
CA THR A 223 -18.69 -24.54 1.51
C THR A 223 -19.49 -25.77 1.10
N SER A 224 -19.35 -26.20 -0.17
CA SER A 224 -19.64 -27.61 -0.51
C SER A 224 -18.39 -28.49 -0.40
N PHE A 225 -18.15 -28.92 0.84
CA PHE A 225 -17.64 -30.20 1.38
C PHE A 225 -16.52 -31.04 0.70
N SER A 226 -15.92 -30.66 -0.43
CA SER A 226 -14.76 -31.40 -0.98
C SER A 226 -13.65 -30.50 -1.54
N ILE A 227 -13.74 -29.18 -1.30
CA ILE A 227 -13.08 -28.13 -2.09
C ILE A 227 -12.09 -27.30 -1.24
N ASP A 228 -11.70 -27.77 -0.06
CA ASP A 228 -10.96 -26.91 0.89
C ASP A 228 -9.52 -26.57 0.41
N ILE A 229 -8.83 -27.50 -0.24
CA ILE A 229 -7.50 -27.25 -0.86
C ILE A 229 -7.63 -26.62 -2.25
N GLU A 230 -8.65 -27.00 -3.03
CA GLU A 230 -8.90 -26.42 -4.35
C GLU A 230 -9.24 -24.93 -4.26
N LEU A 231 -9.91 -24.52 -3.18
CA LEU A 231 -10.19 -23.12 -2.88
C LEU A 231 -8.91 -22.32 -2.63
N LEU A 232 -7.94 -22.89 -1.90
CA LEU A 232 -6.62 -22.27 -1.73
C LEU A 232 -5.91 -22.09 -3.08
N ALA A 233 -5.99 -23.09 -3.97
CA ALA A 233 -5.43 -23.00 -5.32
C ALA A 233 -6.07 -21.89 -6.16
N ILE A 234 -7.38 -21.69 -6.02
CA ILE A 234 -8.09 -20.63 -6.73
C ILE A 234 -7.68 -19.25 -6.20
N TYR A 235 -7.63 -19.06 -4.87
CA TYR A 235 -7.21 -17.77 -4.29
C TYR A 235 -5.75 -17.42 -4.62
N GLN A 236 -4.88 -18.42 -4.69
CA GLN A 236 -3.49 -18.21 -5.13
C GLN A 236 -3.42 -17.79 -6.60
N LYS A 237 -4.11 -18.50 -7.50
CA LYS A 237 -4.17 -18.09 -8.92
C LYS A 237 -4.75 -16.68 -9.06
N GLN A 238 -5.75 -16.36 -8.25
CA GLN A 238 -6.35 -15.03 -8.21
C GLN A 238 -5.34 -13.96 -7.74
N GLN A 239 -4.53 -14.24 -6.71
CA GLN A 239 -3.46 -13.36 -6.27
C GLN A 239 -2.41 -13.11 -7.37
N GLN A 240 -2.06 -14.15 -8.12
CA GLN A 240 -1.14 -14.02 -9.26
C GLN A 240 -1.71 -13.10 -10.35
N ASP A 241 -2.99 -13.23 -10.66
CA ASP A 241 -3.66 -12.34 -11.62
C ASP A 241 -3.82 -10.91 -11.10
N PHE A 242 -4.06 -10.69 -9.80
CA PHE A 242 -4.04 -9.36 -9.20
C PHE A 242 -2.67 -8.70 -9.27
N SER A 243 -1.62 -9.46 -8.99
CA SER A 243 -0.23 -9.00 -9.10
C SER A 243 0.12 -8.66 -10.55
N SER A 244 -0.32 -9.49 -11.50
CA SER A 244 -0.19 -9.26 -12.94
C SER A 244 -0.95 -8.01 -13.39
N MET A 245 -2.13 -7.73 -12.83
CA MET A 245 -2.92 -6.53 -13.12
C MET A 245 -2.19 -5.25 -12.64
N LEU A 246 -1.66 -5.23 -11.41
CA LEU A 246 -0.86 -4.11 -10.89
C LEU A 246 0.43 -3.90 -11.70
N ALA A 247 1.12 -4.98 -12.06
CA ALA A 247 2.28 -4.93 -12.95
C ALA A 247 1.90 -4.42 -14.36
N GLY A 248 0.75 -4.84 -14.88
CA GLY A 248 0.20 -4.43 -16.16
C GLY A 248 -0.04 -2.91 -16.22
N VAL A 249 -0.67 -2.33 -15.21
CA VAL A 249 -0.84 -0.87 -15.07
C VAL A 249 0.53 -0.19 -15.07
N THR A 250 1.45 -0.66 -14.23
CA THR A 250 2.81 -0.10 -14.13
C THR A 250 3.54 -0.11 -15.48
N ASN A 251 3.49 -1.24 -16.18
CA ASN A 251 4.17 -1.44 -17.46
C ASN A 251 3.53 -0.62 -18.59
N LEU A 252 2.20 -0.48 -18.59
CA LEU A 252 1.46 0.37 -19.51
C LEU A 252 1.97 1.82 -19.43
N PHE A 253 1.93 2.41 -18.24
CA PHE A 253 2.39 3.79 -18.03
C PHE A 253 3.92 3.93 -18.25
N ALA A 254 4.71 2.94 -17.83
CA ALA A 254 6.16 2.94 -18.06
C ALA A 254 6.53 2.92 -19.56
N LYS A 255 5.83 2.13 -20.38
CA LYS A 255 6.05 2.08 -21.83
C LYS A 255 5.86 3.46 -22.45
N HIS A 256 4.78 4.15 -22.09
CA HIS A 256 4.51 5.50 -22.57
C HIS A 256 5.51 6.53 -22.03
N MET A 257 5.88 6.47 -20.75
CA MET A 257 6.95 7.33 -20.21
C MET A 257 8.31 7.15 -20.90
N LYS A 258 8.67 5.91 -21.23
CA LYS A 258 9.91 5.60 -21.98
C LYS A 258 9.84 6.14 -23.42
N GLN A 259 8.70 6.03 -24.09
CA GLN A 259 8.51 6.61 -25.42
C GLN A 259 8.72 8.13 -25.40
N ILE A 260 8.22 8.85 -24.39
CA ILE A 260 8.48 10.28 -24.17
C ILE A 260 9.96 10.57 -23.93
N SER A 261 10.65 9.69 -23.19
CA SER A 261 12.08 9.85 -22.94
C SER A 261 12.93 9.71 -24.20
N ASN A 262 12.44 8.99 -25.21
CA ASN A 262 13.17 8.69 -26.44
C ASN A 262 12.81 9.64 -27.60
N LEU A 263 11.77 10.45 -27.49
CA LEU A 263 11.42 11.46 -28.50
C LEU A 263 12.53 12.54 -28.54
N PRO A 264 13.04 12.91 -29.74
CA PRO A 264 14.01 14.00 -29.86
C PRO A 264 13.36 15.29 -29.39
N ILE A 265 14.00 15.96 -28.43
CA ILE A 265 13.53 17.23 -27.87
C ILE A 265 13.36 18.21 -29.03
N THR A 266 12.13 18.53 -29.42
CA THR A 266 11.84 19.58 -30.41
C THR A 266 11.84 20.95 -29.74
N SER A 267 12.87 21.25 -28.93
CA SER A 267 13.05 22.61 -28.43
C SER A 267 13.81 23.40 -29.49
N ASN A 268 13.11 24.35 -30.09
CA ASN A 268 13.66 25.31 -31.04
C ASN A 268 14.53 26.39 -30.37
N ASN A 269 15.05 26.15 -29.16
CA ASN A 269 15.85 27.11 -28.40
C ASN A 269 17.05 26.41 -27.75
N HIS A 270 18.21 26.57 -28.39
CA HIS A 270 19.52 26.19 -27.86
C HIS A 270 19.73 26.74 -26.44
N ASN A 271 19.62 25.87 -25.44
CA ASN A 271 20.26 26.02 -24.13
C ASN A 271 20.53 24.62 -23.57
N ASP A 272 21.74 24.13 -23.83
CA ASP A 272 22.31 22.81 -23.46
C ASP A 272 22.15 22.46 -21.95
N GLY A 273 21.94 23.46 -21.09
CA GLY A 273 21.69 23.30 -19.66
C GLY A 273 20.27 22.85 -19.29
N ASN A 274 19.27 23.17 -20.12
CA ASN A 274 17.86 22.82 -19.85
C ASN A 274 17.57 21.37 -20.25
N GLU A 275 18.10 20.93 -21.40
CA GLU A 275 17.92 19.58 -21.95
C GLU A 275 18.43 18.48 -21.00
N ARG A 276 19.55 18.72 -20.30
CA ARG A 276 20.11 17.77 -19.33
C ARG A 276 19.33 17.71 -18.02
N CYS A 277 18.59 18.77 -17.66
CA CYS A 277 17.69 18.77 -16.52
C CYS A 277 16.41 17.98 -16.83
N ASP A 278 15.86 18.12 -18.04
CA ASP A 278 14.64 17.43 -18.46
C ASP A 278 14.83 15.91 -18.53
N ILE A 279 15.96 15.42 -19.07
CA ILE A 279 16.26 13.97 -19.11
C ILE A 279 16.39 13.38 -17.70
N LYS A 280 17.03 14.10 -16.76
CA LYS A 280 17.16 13.65 -15.36
C LYS A 280 15.82 13.61 -14.65
N LEU A 281 14.93 14.57 -14.93
CA LEU A 281 13.58 14.61 -14.37
C LEU A 281 12.75 13.43 -14.88
N LYS A 282 12.76 13.16 -16.19
CA LYS A 282 12.09 11.99 -16.81
C LYS A 282 12.51 10.68 -16.13
N GLN A 283 13.82 10.45 -15.99
CA GLN A 283 14.34 9.24 -15.35
C GLN A 283 14.00 9.17 -13.86
N LYS A 284 13.98 10.31 -13.15
CA LYS A 284 13.59 10.38 -11.75
C LYS A 284 12.12 10.00 -11.55
N LEU A 285 11.20 10.54 -12.35
CA LEU A 285 9.76 10.23 -12.28
C LEU A 285 9.50 8.75 -12.60
N LEU A 286 10.14 8.22 -13.64
CA LEU A 286 10.02 6.81 -14.00
C LEU A 286 10.49 5.90 -12.85
N ASN A 287 11.65 6.19 -12.25
CA ASN A 287 12.15 5.43 -11.10
C ASN A 287 11.23 5.54 -9.89
N GLN A 288 10.70 6.73 -9.59
CA GLN A 288 9.74 6.92 -8.51
C GLN A 288 8.46 6.12 -8.75
N MET A 289 7.99 6.05 -9.99
CA MET A 289 6.78 5.31 -10.34
C MET A 289 6.98 3.82 -10.10
N PHE A 290 8.13 3.26 -10.48
CA PHE A 290 8.46 1.87 -10.18
C PHE A 290 8.55 1.58 -8.69
N ILE A 291 9.16 2.47 -7.89
CA ILE A 291 9.24 2.31 -6.44
C ILE A 291 7.83 2.28 -5.84
N GLN A 292 6.98 3.25 -6.18
CA GLN A 292 5.63 3.33 -5.65
C GLN A 292 4.73 2.18 -6.13
N SER A 293 4.90 1.73 -7.38
CA SER A 293 4.20 0.57 -7.91
C SER A 293 4.66 -0.72 -7.23
N SER A 294 5.95 -0.86 -6.93
CA SER A 294 6.47 -1.98 -6.13
C SER A 294 5.83 -2.00 -4.75
N SER A 295 5.65 -0.84 -4.10
CA SER A 295 4.91 -0.76 -2.83
C SER A 295 3.49 -1.28 -2.97
N SER A 296 2.77 -0.92 -4.04
CA SER A 296 1.40 -1.41 -4.29
C SER A 296 1.32 -2.94 -4.44
N GLN A 297 2.31 -3.55 -5.08
CA GLN A 297 2.40 -5.01 -5.23
C GLN A 297 2.70 -5.70 -3.89
N THR A 298 3.60 -5.12 -3.09
CA THR A 298 3.88 -5.61 -1.73
C THR A 298 2.62 -5.59 -0.86
N TYR A 299 1.88 -4.47 -0.82
CA TYR A 299 0.63 -4.41 -0.05
C TYR A 299 -0.42 -5.43 -0.50
N ALA A 300 -0.54 -5.67 -1.81
CA ALA A 300 -1.45 -6.70 -2.32
C ALA A 300 -1.01 -8.12 -1.92
N SER A 301 0.29 -8.42 -2.01
CA SER A 301 0.87 -9.70 -1.56
C SER A 301 0.71 -9.91 -0.05
N ASP A 302 1.01 -8.90 0.76
CA ASP A 302 0.85 -8.93 2.22
C ASP A 302 -0.62 -9.16 2.60
N ALA A 303 -1.56 -8.53 1.90
CA ALA A 303 -2.99 -8.76 2.14
C ALA A 303 -3.42 -10.19 1.83
N TYR A 304 -2.87 -10.82 0.78
CA TYR A 304 -3.08 -12.24 0.52
C TYR A 304 -2.52 -13.12 1.64
N VAL A 305 -1.32 -12.81 2.15
CA VAL A 305 -0.73 -13.50 3.30
C VAL A 305 -1.64 -13.40 4.54
N LEU A 306 -2.22 -12.22 4.80
CA LEU A 306 -3.17 -12.01 5.89
C LEU A 306 -4.47 -12.82 5.71
N LEU A 307 -4.88 -13.12 4.48
CA LEU A 307 -6.05 -13.96 4.21
C LEU A 307 -5.81 -15.44 4.58
N LYS A 308 -4.57 -15.94 4.46
CA LYS A 308 -4.24 -17.37 4.65
C LYS A 308 -4.76 -17.93 5.98
N PRO A 309 -4.48 -17.34 7.16
CA PRO A 309 -4.99 -17.85 8.44
C PRO A 309 -6.52 -17.85 8.55
N ILE A 310 -7.19 -16.90 7.92
CA ILE A 310 -8.66 -16.78 7.98
C ILE A 310 -9.30 -17.95 7.24
N VAL A 311 -8.80 -18.27 6.05
CA VAL A 311 -9.26 -19.41 5.26
C VAL A 311 -8.92 -20.72 5.96
N SER A 312 -7.71 -20.87 6.50
CA SER A 312 -7.31 -22.05 7.28
C SER A 312 -8.22 -22.29 8.49
N GLN A 313 -8.58 -21.24 9.23
CA GLN A 313 -9.53 -21.35 10.35
C GLN A 313 -10.88 -21.86 9.85
N SER A 314 -11.39 -21.30 8.76
CA SER A 314 -12.68 -21.72 8.19
C SER A 314 -12.66 -23.20 7.82
N ILE A 315 -11.60 -23.68 7.17
CA ILE A 315 -11.43 -25.10 6.79
C ILE A 315 -11.41 -25.99 8.04
N LEU A 316 -10.66 -25.61 9.08
CA LEU A 316 -10.59 -26.36 10.35
C LEU A 316 -11.94 -26.40 11.09
N TYR A 317 -12.70 -25.31 11.03
CA TYR A 317 -14.01 -25.24 11.66
C TYR A 317 -15.04 -26.13 10.96
N HIS A 318 -15.02 -26.18 9.62
CA HIS A 318 -15.94 -27.05 8.87
C HIS A 318 -15.62 -28.53 9.08
N THR A 319 -14.36 -28.91 8.98
CA THR A 319 -13.92 -30.31 9.15
C THR A 319 -14.25 -30.87 10.54
N SER A 320 -14.14 -30.04 11.59
CA SER A 320 -14.52 -30.42 12.96
C SER A 320 -16.03 -30.55 13.18
N THR A 321 -16.88 -29.84 12.43
CA THR A 321 -18.35 -29.87 12.59
C THR A 321 -19.00 -31.08 11.90
N THR A 322 -18.32 -31.69 10.93
CA THR A 322 -18.82 -32.83 10.13
C THR A 322 -18.36 -34.22 10.60
N ARG A 323 -17.54 -34.29 11.66
CA ARG A 323 -17.23 -35.55 12.36
C ARG A 323 -18.26 -35.85 13.44
#